data_AF-A0AAV4FBT4-F1
#
_entry.id   AF-A0AAV4FBT4-F1
#
_cell.length_a   1.000
_cell.length_b   1.000
_cell.length_c   1.000
_cell.angle_alpha   90.00
_cell.angle_beta   90.00
_cell.angle_gamma   90.00
#
_symmetry.space_group_name_H-M   'P 1'
#
loop_
_entity.id
_entity.type
_entity.pdbx_description
1 polymer ?
#
loop_
_entity_poly.entity_id
_entity_poly.type
_entity_poly.pdbx_seq_one_letter_code
_entity_poly.pdbx_strand_id
1 'polypeptide(L)'
;MNIVQIYAPTNEAHDKEKDAFYDLLQEVMDKLPKKDINILMGDANAKIGRENTGYDRIMGSHGLGEMNDNGERFANFCLFNKMVIGGPIFPHKRVHKATWVSSDNVTENQIDHFCVSQRFRRSLNDVIVQRGADIGSDHHYVAWKTEATPQEARKSKGSAKETILSKSPEWCYKGRFQTVLEE
;
A
#
# COMPACT_ATOMS: atom_id res chain seq x y z
N MET A 1 3.15 -14.91 6.50
CA MET A 1 2.77 -13.53 6.10
C MET A 1 3.95 -12.93 5.36
N ASN A 2 3.70 -12.24 4.26
CA ASN A 2 4.71 -11.58 3.45
C ASN A 2 4.35 -10.10 3.33
N ILE A 3 5.33 -9.22 3.46
CA ILE A 3 5.19 -7.78 3.32
C ILE A 3 6.10 -7.34 2.18
N VAL A 4 5.55 -6.63 1.21
CA VAL A 4 6.30 -5.98 0.13
C VAL A 4 6.17 -4.49 0.36
N GLN A 5 7.27 -3.85 0.72
CA GLN A 5 7.33 -2.40 0.84
C GLN A 5 7.79 -1.80 -0.49
N ILE A 6 7.13 -0.75 -0.96
CA ILE A 6 7.46 -0.08 -2.22
C ILE A 6 7.78 1.41 -2.02
N TYR A 7 8.67 1.89 -2.89
CA TYR A 7 8.87 3.30 -3.19
C TYR A 7 8.90 3.46 -4.72
N ALA A 8 7.75 3.76 -5.30
CA ALA A 8 7.55 3.81 -6.75
C ALA A 8 8.12 5.11 -7.36
N PRO A 9 8.47 5.12 -8.65
CA PRO A 9 8.83 6.35 -9.37
C PRO A 9 7.72 7.41 -9.30
N THR A 10 8.10 8.68 -9.37
CA THR A 10 7.15 9.79 -9.35
C THR A 10 6.28 9.79 -10.61
N ASN A 11 5.18 10.53 -10.59
CA ASN A 11 4.26 10.59 -11.73
C ASN A 11 4.91 11.21 -12.98
N GLU A 12 5.95 12.02 -12.80
CA GLU A 12 6.73 12.69 -13.83
C GLU A 12 7.89 11.83 -14.37
N ALA A 13 8.17 10.68 -13.74
CA ALA A 13 9.21 9.77 -14.21
C ALA A 13 8.88 9.23 -15.62
N HIS A 14 9.91 8.84 -16.37
CA HIS A 14 9.74 8.25 -17.68
C HIS A 14 8.97 6.93 -17.62
N ASP A 15 8.12 6.65 -18.61
CA ASP A 15 7.33 5.41 -18.66
C ASP A 15 8.20 4.16 -18.56
N LYS A 16 9.40 4.17 -19.17
CA LYS A 16 10.35 3.05 -19.07
C LYS A 16 10.77 2.74 -17.63
N GLU A 17 10.93 3.76 -16.78
CA GLU A 17 11.28 3.59 -15.37
C GLU A 17 10.09 3.04 -14.58
N LYS A 18 8.89 3.54 -14.86
CA LYS A 18 7.64 3.03 -14.26
C LYS A 18 7.41 1.57 -14.65
N ASP A 19 7.54 1.23 -15.93
CA ASP A 19 7.36 -0.12 -16.46
C ASP A 19 8.36 -1.09 -15.82
N ALA A 20 9.65 -0.73 -15.80
CA ALA A 20 10.68 -1.55 -15.17
C ALA A 20 10.42 -1.79 -13.67
N PHE A 21 9.92 -0.77 -12.96
CA PHE A 21 9.52 -0.92 -11.56
C PHE A 21 8.36 -1.92 -11.39
N TYR A 22 7.30 -1.81 -12.21
CA TYR A 22 6.15 -2.70 -12.14
C TYR A 22 6.47 -4.14 -12.59
N ASP A 23 7.37 -4.32 -13.55
CA ASP A 23 7.88 -5.63 -13.95
C ASP A 23 8.60 -6.33 -12.79
N LEU A 24 9.52 -5.61 -12.12
CA LEU A 24 10.22 -6.13 -10.94
C LEU A 24 9.24 -6.43 -9.79
N LEU A 25 8.27 -5.54 -9.55
CA LEU A 25 7.24 -5.76 -8.53
C LEU A 25 6.40 -7.00 -8.87
N GLN A 26 6.05 -7.22 -10.14
CA GLN A 26 5.33 -8.40 -10.59
C GLN A 26 6.13 -9.68 -10.31
N GLU A 27 7.42 -9.70 -10.63
CA GLU A 27 8.28 -10.85 -10.33
C GLU A 27 8.31 -11.20 -8.83
N VAL A 28 8.32 -10.18 -7.97
CA VAL A 28 8.26 -10.39 -6.51
C VAL A 28 6.90 -10.97 -6.13
N MET A 29 5.80 -10.40 -6.60
CA MET A 29 4.45 -10.85 -6.29
C MET A 29 4.18 -12.28 -6.77
N ASP A 30 4.71 -12.67 -7.94
CA ASP A 30 4.56 -14.02 -8.50
C ASP A 30 5.25 -15.10 -7.65
N LYS A 31 6.32 -14.75 -6.94
CA LYS A 31 7.05 -15.65 -6.03
C LYS A 31 6.34 -15.84 -4.69
N LEU A 32 5.37 -14.98 -4.35
CA LEU A 32 4.68 -15.05 -3.06
C LEU A 32 3.63 -16.18 -3.04
N PRO A 33 3.56 -16.98 -1.96
CA PRO A 33 2.50 -17.97 -1.81
C PRO A 33 1.12 -17.30 -1.74
N LYS A 34 0.26 -17.54 -2.74
CA LYS A 34 -1.12 -17.00 -2.79
C LYS A 34 -2.03 -17.43 -1.63
N LYS A 35 -1.62 -18.46 -0.89
CA LYS A 35 -2.34 -18.98 0.30
C LYS A 35 -2.02 -18.21 1.59
N ASP A 36 -0.91 -17.47 1.60
CA ASP A 36 -0.45 -16.68 2.73
C ASP A 36 -1.03 -15.26 2.65
N ILE A 37 -1.01 -14.54 3.77
CA ILE A 37 -1.32 -13.11 3.80
C ILE A 37 -0.16 -12.39 3.12
N ASN A 38 -0.41 -11.75 1.98
CA ASN A 38 0.52 -10.85 1.33
C ASN A 38 0.02 -9.42 1.49
N ILE A 39 0.91 -8.55 1.95
CA ILE A 39 0.71 -7.13 2.13
C ILE A 39 1.63 -6.43 1.13
N LEU A 40 1.10 -5.44 0.43
CA LEU A 40 1.86 -4.49 -0.38
C LEU A 40 1.65 -3.11 0.24
N MET A 41 2.71 -2.41 0.63
CA MET A 41 2.57 -1.11 1.28
C MET A 41 3.69 -0.14 0.93
N GLY A 42 3.48 1.14 1.17
CA GLY A 42 4.49 2.18 0.99
C GLY A 42 4.05 3.25 0.01
N ASP A 43 4.99 4.10 -0.38
CA ASP A 43 4.74 5.22 -1.29
C ASP A 43 4.70 4.72 -2.73
N ALA A 44 3.50 4.69 -3.29
CA ALA A 44 3.29 4.30 -4.68
C ALA A 44 3.34 5.51 -5.63
N ASN A 45 3.53 6.73 -5.13
CA ASN A 45 3.42 7.98 -5.90
C ASN A 45 2.12 8.03 -6.75
N ALA A 46 1.06 7.37 -6.27
CA ALA A 46 -0.13 7.06 -7.03
C ALA A 46 -1.35 7.71 -6.36
N LYS A 47 -2.03 8.62 -7.07
CA LYS A 47 -3.32 9.15 -6.66
C LYS A 47 -4.38 8.30 -7.33
N ILE A 48 -5.16 7.57 -6.55
CA ILE A 48 -6.23 6.70 -7.07
C ILE A 48 -7.61 7.36 -7.01
N GLY A 49 -7.78 8.37 -6.16
CA GLY A 49 -9.01 9.15 -6.07
C GLY A 49 -10.24 8.35 -5.60
N ARG A 50 -11.42 8.88 -5.95
CA ARG A 50 -12.73 8.35 -5.51
C ARG A 50 -13.44 7.49 -6.54
N GLU A 51 -13.12 7.69 -7.81
CA GLU A 51 -13.72 6.92 -8.90
C GLU A 51 -13.22 5.48 -8.84
N ASN A 52 -14.14 4.52 -8.78
CA ASN A 52 -13.80 3.11 -8.66
C ASN A 52 -14.50 2.24 -9.70
N THR A 53 -15.10 2.84 -10.73
CA THR A 53 -15.66 2.10 -11.86
C THR A 53 -14.59 1.20 -12.49
N GLY A 54 -14.86 -0.11 -12.54
CA GLY A 54 -13.90 -1.12 -13.00
C GLY A 54 -12.93 -1.64 -11.92
N TYR A 55 -12.85 -0.98 -10.77
CA TYR A 55 -11.97 -1.30 -9.63
C TYR A 55 -12.74 -1.59 -8.32
N ASP A 56 -14.07 -1.70 -8.37
CA ASP A 56 -14.97 -1.92 -7.22
C ASP A 56 -14.58 -3.13 -6.36
N ARG A 57 -13.99 -4.14 -6.99
CA ARG A 57 -13.51 -5.37 -6.33
C ARG A 57 -12.27 -5.16 -5.45
N ILE A 58 -11.47 -4.13 -5.75
CA ILE A 58 -10.17 -3.88 -5.11
C ILE A 58 -10.10 -2.57 -4.34
N MET A 59 -10.96 -1.59 -4.60
CA MET A 59 -10.97 -0.32 -3.87
C MET A 59 -12.39 0.21 -3.63
N GLY A 60 -12.55 1.00 -2.57
CA GLY A 60 -13.77 1.77 -2.32
C GLY A 60 -13.75 3.14 -3.00
N SER A 61 -14.78 3.94 -2.75
CA SER A 61 -14.97 5.27 -3.35
C SER A 61 -14.59 6.43 -2.42
N HIS A 62 -13.87 6.15 -1.33
CA HIS A 62 -13.51 7.14 -0.32
C HIS A 62 -12.09 7.70 -0.44
N GLY A 63 -11.36 7.42 -1.53
CA GLY A 63 -10.01 7.95 -1.72
C GLY A 63 -9.96 9.49 -1.82
N LEU A 64 -8.75 10.03 -1.79
CA LEU A 64 -8.51 11.47 -1.88
C LEU A 64 -8.05 11.87 -3.29
N GLY A 65 -8.60 12.98 -3.80
CA GLY A 65 -8.20 13.55 -5.08
C GLY A 65 -8.78 12.83 -6.30
N GLU A 66 -8.14 13.05 -7.44
CA GLU A 66 -8.46 12.45 -8.74
C GLU A 66 -7.35 11.47 -9.15
N MET A 67 -7.71 10.49 -9.98
CA MET A 67 -6.78 9.48 -10.43
C MET A 67 -5.73 10.08 -11.37
N ASN A 68 -4.45 9.82 -11.12
CA ASN A 68 -3.35 10.17 -12.04
C ASN A 68 -2.84 8.92 -12.80
N ASP A 69 -1.87 9.11 -13.70
CA ASP A 69 -1.25 8.02 -14.49
C ASP A 69 -0.68 6.92 -13.58
N ASN A 70 0.08 7.29 -12.53
CA ASN A 70 0.55 6.32 -11.54
C ASN A 70 -0.60 5.63 -10.80
N GLY A 71 -1.71 6.33 -10.55
CA GLY A 71 -2.94 5.83 -9.97
C GLY A 71 -3.56 4.71 -10.78
N GLU A 72 -3.72 4.94 -12.08
CA GLU A 72 -4.25 3.94 -13.01
C GLU A 72 -3.34 2.71 -13.08
N ARG A 73 -2.02 2.91 -13.24
CA ARG A 73 -1.03 1.83 -13.25
C ARG A 73 -1.07 1.00 -11.95
N PHE A 74 -1.13 1.66 -10.80
CA PHE A 74 -1.19 1.00 -9.49
C PHE A 74 -2.51 0.24 -9.30
N ALA A 75 -3.64 0.83 -9.69
CA ALA A 75 -4.95 0.20 -9.61
C ALA A 75 -5.03 -1.03 -10.52
N ASN A 76 -4.52 -0.94 -11.75
CA ASN A 76 -4.43 -2.06 -12.69
C ASN A 76 -3.54 -3.18 -12.16
N PHE A 77 -2.38 -2.84 -11.60
CA PHE A 77 -1.49 -3.81 -10.95
C PHE A 77 -2.19 -4.53 -9.79
N CYS A 78 -2.87 -3.78 -8.92
CA CYS A 78 -3.61 -4.33 -7.79
C CYS A 78 -4.79 -5.21 -8.25
N LEU A 79 -5.51 -4.79 -9.29
CA LEU A 79 -6.60 -5.56 -9.87
C LEU A 79 -6.11 -6.90 -10.43
N PHE A 80 -5.03 -6.89 -11.22
CA PHE A 80 -4.41 -8.09 -11.80
C PHE A 80 -3.94 -9.06 -10.71
N ASN A 81 -3.26 -8.55 -9.69
CA ASN A 81 -2.71 -9.35 -8.58
C ASN A 81 -3.73 -9.66 -7.47
N LYS A 82 -4.98 -9.23 -7.61
CA LYS A 82 -6.05 -9.39 -6.59
C LYS A 82 -5.61 -8.84 -5.23
N MET A 83 -5.08 -7.63 -5.24
CA MET A 83 -4.71 -6.86 -4.05
C MET A 83 -5.76 -5.78 -3.82
N VAL A 84 -6.26 -5.69 -2.59
CA VAL A 84 -7.27 -4.73 -2.18
C VAL A 84 -6.58 -3.52 -1.57
N ILE A 85 -6.85 -2.34 -2.13
CA ILE A 85 -6.31 -1.05 -1.68
C ILE A 85 -7.18 -0.54 -0.52
N GLY A 86 -6.58 -0.42 0.67
CA GLY A 86 -7.32 -0.16 1.90
C GLY A 86 -7.76 1.29 2.09
N GLY A 87 -6.93 2.26 1.70
CA GLY A 87 -7.20 3.69 1.93
C GLY A 87 -8.56 4.18 1.43
N PRO A 88 -9.00 3.82 0.21
CA PRO A 88 -10.32 4.22 -0.31
C PRO A 88 -11.52 3.45 0.24
N ILE A 89 -11.33 2.41 1.07
CA ILE A 89 -12.44 1.58 1.57
C ILE A 89 -13.19 2.27 2.70
N PHE A 90 -12.48 3.01 3.55
CA PHE A 90 -13.04 3.53 4.80
C PHE A 90 -13.43 5.01 4.67
N PRO A 91 -14.65 5.39 5.11
CA PRO A 91 -15.18 6.75 4.96
C PRO A 91 -14.58 7.72 5.99
N HIS A 92 -13.28 7.99 5.90
CA HIS A 92 -12.59 8.92 6.81
C HIS A 92 -12.74 10.39 6.43
N LYS A 93 -12.48 11.29 7.40
CA LYS A 93 -12.29 12.72 7.12
C LYS A 93 -11.01 12.93 6.30
N ARG A 94 -10.96 14.01 5.50
CA ARG A 94 -9.79 14.35 4.65
C ARG A 94 -8.47 14.34 5.42
N VAL A 95 -8.47 14.88 6.64
CA VAL A 95 -7.29 14.90 7.53
C VAL A 95 -6.74 13.51 7.84
N HIS A 96 -7.55 12.46 7.76
CA HIS A 96 -7.13 11.08 8.01
C HIS A 96 -6.88 10.27 6.72
N LYS A 97 -6.76 10.95 5.57
CA LYS A 97 -6.51 10.34 4.25
C LYS A 97 -5.25 10.87 3.56
N ALA A 98 -4.89 12.13 3.80
CA ALA A 98 -3.72 12.76 3.20
C ALA A 98 -2.44 12.19 3.81
N THR A 99 -1.66 11.46 3.00
CA THR A 99 -0.43 10.82 3.43
C THR A 99 0.80 11.67 3.16
N TRP A 100 0.70 12.65 2.27
CA TRP A 100 1.77 13.60 1.95
C TRP A 100 1.23 15.02 1.89
N VAL A 101 2.02 15.98 2.37
CA VAL A 101 1.71 17.42 2.33
C VAL A 101 2.90 18.16 1.74
N SER A 102 2.63 19.06 0.79
CA SER A 102 3.68 19.92 0.22
C SER A 102 4.28 20.84 1.29
N SER A 103 5.52 21.28 1.07
CA SER A 103 6.25 22.16 1.99
C SER A 103 5.55 23.51 2.24
N ASP A 104 4.73 23.98 1.30
CA ASP A 104 3.89 25.17 1.43
C ASP A 104 2.57 24.92 2.20
N ASN A 105 2.30 23.67 2.62
CA ASN A 105 1.07 23.22 3.28
C ASN A 105 -0.22 23.43 2.47
N VAL A 106 -0.12 23.63 1.15
CA VAL A 106 -1.29 23.87 0.28
C VAL A 106 -1.80 22.57 -0.33
N THR A 107 -0.88 21.72 -0.81
CA THR A 107 -1.21 20.50 -1.53
C THR A 107 -1.15 19.30 -0.60
N GLU A 108 -2.21 18.51 -0.59
CA GLU A 108 -2.29 17.27 0.17
C GLU A 108 -2.62 16.12 -0.77
N ASN A 109 -1.88 15.02 -0.69
CA ASN A 109 -2.07 13.86 -1.55
C ASN A 109 -2.17 12.57 -0.72
N GLN A 110 -2.86 11.58 -1.28
CA GLN A 110 -2.85 10.20 -0.78
C GLN A 110 -2.02 9.37 -1.77
N ILE A 111 -0.74 9.16 -1.44
CA ILE A 111 0.24 8.47 -2.29
C ILE A 111 0.88 7.27 -1.59
N ASP A 112 0.76 7.19 -0.27
CA ASP A 112 1.13 6.03 0.51
C ASP A 112 -0.07 5.10 0.64
N HIS A 113 0.11 3.84 0.25
CA HIS A 113 -0.99 2.88 0.20
C HIS A 113 -0.67 1.67 1.06
N PHE A 114 -1.73 1.12 1.65
CA PHE A 114 -1.74 -0.21 2.22
C PHE A 114 -2.66 -1.09 1.38
N CYS A 115 -2.14 -2.23 0.95
CA CYS A 115 -2.86 -3.21 0.17
C CYS A 115 -2.73 -4.60 0.80
N VAL A 116 -3.81 -5.37 0.77
CA VAL A 116 -3.83 -6.75 1.27
C VAL A 116 -4.42 -7.68 0.21
N SER A 117 -3.94 -8.92 0.11
CA SER A 117 -4.54 -9.89 -0.82
C SER A 117 -6.05 -10.01 -0.60
N GLN A 118 -6.81 -10.01 -1.69
CA GLN A 118 -8.27 -9.93 -1.71
C GLN A 118 -8.95 -11.01 -0.87
N ARG A 119 -8.32 -12.18 -0.73
CA ARG A 119 -8.77 -13.26 0.16
C ARG A 119 -8.97 -12.79 1.61
N PHE A 120 -8.13 -11.88 2.08
CA PHE A 120 -8.11 -11.35 3.45
C PHE A 120 -8.79 -9.98 3.54
N ARG A 121 -9.52 -9.55 2.50
CA ARG A 121 -10.24 -8.26 2.49
C ARG A 121 -11.12 -8.08 3.72
N ARG A 122 -11.82 -9.14 4.14
CA ARG A 122 -12.74 -9.10 5.30
C ARG A 122 -12.03 -8.98 6.64
N SER A 123 -10.73 -9.26 6.67
CA SER A 123 -9.89 -9.13 7.86
C SER A 123 -9.37 -7.70 8.02
N LEU A 124 -9.46 -6.85 6.99
CA LEU A 124 -9.06 -5.45 7.04
C LEU A 124 -10.19 -4.60 7.63
N ASN A 125 -9.95 -4.08 8.83
CA ASN A 125 -10.94 -3.32 9.60
C ASN A 125 -10.76 -1.81 9.48
N ASP A 126 -9.53 -1.36 9.25
CA ASP A 126 -9.26 0.06 9.02
C ASP A 126 -7.92 0.30 8.31
N VAL A 127 -7.82 1.41 7.59
CA VAL A 127 -6.58 2.04 7.12
C VAL A 127 -6.73 3.54 7.31
N ILE A 128 -5.88 4.13 8.15
CA ILE A 128 -6.04 5.50 8.62
C ILE A 128 -4.71 6.23 8.71
N VAL A 129 -4.71 7.51 8.34
CA VAL A 129 -3.57 8.41 8.60
C VAL A 129 -3.65 8.98 10.01
N GLN A 130 -2.56 8.82 10.76
CA GLN A 130 -2.41 9.36 12.11
C GLN A 130 -1.64 10.69 12.09
N ARG A 131 -2.35 11.82 11.89
CA ARG A 131 -1.70 13.16 11.86
C ARG A 131 -1.03 13.58 13.17
N GLY A 132 -1.38 12.97 14.31
CA GLY A 132 -0.76 13.27 15.60
C GLY A 132 0.59 12.60 15.81
N ALA A 133 0.97 11.66 14.94
CA ALA A 133 2.28 11.01 14.98
C ALA A 133 3.28 11.87 14.22
N ASP A 134 4.16 12.56 14.95
CA ASP A 134 5.29 13.26 14.35
C ASP A 134 6.38 12.25 13.97
N ILE A 135 6.68 12.18 12.68
CA ILE A 135 7.71 11.30 12.11
C ILE A 135 8.84 12.09 11.44
N GLY A 136 8.87 13.42 11.56
CA GLY A 136 9.91 14.26 10.96
C GLY A 136 9.96 14.23 9.43
N SER A 137 8.81 14.03 8.77
CA SER A 137 8.69 13.94 7.30
C SER A 137 7.50 14.79 6.81
N ASP A 138 7.53 15.16 5.54
CA ASP A 138 6.40 15.67 4.76
C ASP A 138 5.31 14.60 4.50
N HIS A 139 5.61 13.33 4.78
CA HIS A 139 4.63 12.26 4.86
C HIS A 139 4.06 12.10 6.28
N HIS A 140 2.83 11.60 6.37
CA HIS A 140 2.20 11.20 7.62
C HIS A 140 2.20 9.68 7.79
N TYR A 141 2.22 9.24 9.04
CA TYR A 141 2.13 7.82 9.39
C TYR A 141 0.79 7.20 8.97
N VAL A 142 0.85 6.11 8.20
CA VAL A 142 -0.31 5.30 7.80
C VAL A 142 -0.38 4.05 8.67
N ALA A 143 -1.49 3.89 9.39
CA ALA A 143 -1.78 2.72 10.20
C ALA A 143 -2.87 1.86 9.55
N TRP A 144 -2.84 0.55 9.82
CA TRP A 144 -3.92 -0.35 9.44
C TRP A 144 -4.31 -1.23 10.61
N LYS A 145 -5.58 -1.65 10.64
CA LYS A 145 -6.11 -2.60 11.61
C LYS A 145 -6.56 -3.86 10.90
N THR A 146 -6.00 -5.00 11.29
CA THR A 146 -6.43 -6.31 10.78
C THR A 146 -6.77 -7.27 11.91
N GLU A 147 -7.87 -8.00 11.76
CA GLU A 147 -8.23 -9.10 12.65
C GLU A 147 -8.02 -10.43 11.93
N ALA A 148 -7.03 -11.21 12.37
CA ALA A 148 -6.78 -12.53 11.81
C ALA A 148 -7.80 -13.52 12.38
N THR A 149 -8.48 -14.28 11.52
CA THR A 149 -9.25 -15.42 11.99
C THR A 149 -8.31 -16.51 12.54
N PRO A 150 -8.78 -17.42 13.42
CA PRO A 150 -7.93 -18.49 13.97
C PRO A 150 -7.24 -19.38 12.92
N GLN A 151 -7.85 -19.55 11.74
CA GLN A 151 -7.24 -20.28 10.62
C GLN A 151 -6.12 -19.50 9.94
N GLU A 152 -6.20 -18.17 9.94
CA GLU A 152 -5.20 -17.27 9.36
C GLU A 152 -4.02 -17.09 10.32
N ALA A 153 -4.31 -16.99 11.63
CA ALA A 153 -3.30 -17.00 12.69
C ALA A 153 -2.49 -18.30 12.72
N ARG A 154 -3.09 -19.45 12.38
CA ARG A 154 -2.36 -20.72 12.22
C ARG A 154 -1.43 -20.72 11.01
N LYS A 155 -1.78 -20.01 9.93
CA LYS A 155 -0.95 -19.87 8.71
C LYS A 155 0.14 -18.81 8.83
N SER A 156 -0.01 -17.86 9.74
CA SER A 156 1.02 -16.85 10.04
C SER A 156 2.11 -17.32 11.00
N LYS A 157 2.09 -18.59 11.46
CA LYS A 157 3.08 -19.17 12.41
C LYS A 157 4.54 -19.28 11.90
N GLY A 158 4.91 -18.58 10.83
CA GLY A 158 6.29 -18.41 10.40
C GLY A 158 6.69 -16.93 10.44
N SER A 159 7.98 -16.64 10.60
CA SER A 159 8.52 -15.27 10.54
C SER A 159 7.91 -14.50 9.35
N ALA A 160 7.45 -13.27 9.59
CA ALA A 160 7.12 -12.36 8.50
C ALA A 160 8.35 -12.23 7.59
N LYS A 161 8.14 -12.35 6.28
CA LYS A 161 9.17 -12.11 5.27
C LYS A 161 8.88 -10.75 4.64
N GLU A 162 9.86 -9.87 4.68
CA GLU A 162 9.76 -8.53 4.12
C GLU A 162 10.66 -8.40 2.89
N THR A 163 10.13 -7.77 1.84
CA THR A 163 10.85 -7.42 0.63
C THR A 163 10.67 -5.92 0.40
N ILE A 164 11.77 -5.16 0.33
CA ILE A 164 11.73 -3.73 0.05
C ILE A 164 12.09 -3.51 -1.42
N LEU A 165 11.26 -2.79 -2.15
CA LEU A 165 11.49 -2.38 -3.53
C LEU A 165 11.55 -0.86 -3.60
N SER A 166 12.61 -0.33 -4.20
CA SER A 166 12.78 1.10 -4.39
C SER A 166 13.25 1.39 -5.81
N LYS A 167 12.96 2.59 -6.32
CA LYS A 167 13.47 3.10 -7.61
C LYS A 167 14.99 3.10 -7.74
N SER A 168 15.73 2.96 -6.63
CA SER A 168 17.19 2.86 -6.61
C SER A 168 17.63 1.44 -6.19
N PRO A 169 18.30 0.68 -7.08
CA PRO A 169 18.72 -0.72 -6.80
C PRO A 169 19.58 -0.89 -5.55
N GLU A 170 20.27 0.17 -5.14
CA GLU A 170 21.22 0.24 -4.01
C GLU A 170 20.53 0.34 -2.63
N TRP A 171 19.21 0.57 -2.58
CA TRP A 171 18.42 0.63 -1.33
C TRP A 171 17.53 -0.59 -1.08
N CYS A 172 17.71 -1.67 -1.84
CA CYS A 172 16.99 -2.94 -1.66
C CYS A 172 17.52 -3.68 -0.40
N TYR A 173 17.24 -3.15 0.79
CA TYR A 173 17.62 -3.75 2.06
C TYR A 173 16.67 -4.91 2.40
N LYS A 174 17.23 -6.10 2.64
CA LYS A 174 16.51 -7.22 3.27
C LYS A 174 16.43 -6.98 4.78
N GLY A 175 15.44 -6.23 5.22
CA GLY A 175 15.09 -6.09 6.64
C GLY A 175 14.37 -7.33 7.16
N ARG A 176 14.73 -7.79 8.36
CA ARG A 176 14.04 -8.87 9.09
C ARG A 176 13.54 -8.23 10.38
N PHE A 177 12.25 -7.89 10.48
CA PHE A 177 11.68 -7.32 11.70
C PHE A 177 10.85 -8.34 12.49
N GLN A 178 11.10 -8.32 13.79
CA GLN A 178 10.49 -9.13 14.83
C GLN A 178 9.28 -8.35 15.36
N THR A 179 8.09 -8.94 15.31
CA THR A 179 6.88 -8.34 15.87
C THR A 179 7.02 -8.28 17.39
N VAL A 180 6.99 -7.09 17.98
CA VAL A 180 6.74 -6.91 19.42
C VAL A 180 5.24 -7.12 19.60
N LEU A 181 4.87 -8.25 20.21
CA LEU A 181 3.56 -8.42 20.82
C LEU A 181 3.71 -7.88 22.23
N GLU A 182 3.03 -6.77 22.54
CA GLU A 182 2.85 -6.35 23.92
C GLU A 182 1.99 -7.41 24.64
N GLU A 183 2.44 -7.76 25.85
CA GLU A 183 1.90 -8.82 26.72
C GLU A 183 0.49 -8.55 27.24
#